data_AF-L0WAI0-F1
#
_entry.id   AF-L0WAI0-F1
#
_cell.length_a   1.000
_cell.length_b   1.000
_cell.length_c   1.000
_cell.angle_alpha   90.00
_cell.angle_beta   90.00
_cell.angle_gamma   90.00
#
_symmetry.space_group_name_H-M   'P 1'
#
loop_
_entity.id
_entity.type
_entity.pdbx_description
1 polymer ?
#
loop_
_entity_poly.entity_id
_entity_poly.type
_entity_poly.pdbx_seq_one_letter_code
_entity_poly.pdbx_strand_id
1 'polypeptide(L)'
;MRLFARTLLLLGCCWLAVPAPADDLPVLGDPTASLMSPDQEYRLGRSWLRNLRSQTSIMTDPLVQEYVESLVYRLASYSDLKEPNLTIVVINSRQINAFAVPGGVIGLNAGLFLSAATEDEVGGVVAHEIAHVSQRHFARRYLDSKKMNVAVLSAMLASLAVAIAGNADAGMAGIAATQAGAIQAQLAYSRQNEREADRVGMQTLANAGMDPEAMPRFFERMLNSRAYAGDPPEFLLTHPVTEDRIADSRARARNLPHPPLTISMRFLLTKARIQSVFITTADQAISYFMRNQGDNSVLAQQAATYGLAMSYLRAEDYDRARNLLQELASKHPNELWYRLGLAEVDIADGDYPKAIEQARRVLAIAPHDYAASMLLSRAYLRSKQPAEALPLLKPLTLERSDDPQVWDLIADAYGNSGDEARALHARAEYQFLRGNDPKALQQMQYALHDARDDFALHSKLNARLKTMQQLSEEKF
;
A
#
# COMPACT_ATOMS: atom_id res chain seq x y z
N MET A 1 39.06 -44.27 54.79
CA MET A 1 38.56 -42.88 54.76
C MET A 1 38.20 -42.57 53.31
N ARG A 2 37.02 -42.84 52.73
CA ARG A 2 35.61 -42.65 53.15
C ARG A 2 35.35 -41.26 53.73
N LEU A 3 34.45 -40.53 53.06
CA LEU A 3 33.93 -39.17 53.28
C LEU A 3 34.72 -38.05 52.58
N PHE A 4 34.41 -37.79 51.29
CA PHE A 4 34.40 -36.43 50.69
C PHE A 4 33.93 -36.47 49.20
N ALA A 5 32.88 -37.24 48.89
CA ALA A 5 32.43 -37.42 47.50
C ALA A 5 30.90 -37.44 47.32
N ARG A 6 30.15 -36.65 48.12
CA ARG A 6 28.67 -36.60 48.01
C ARG A 6 28.01 -35.21 48.10
N THR A 7 28.77 -34.12 48.02
CA THR A 7 28.22 -32.75 48.15
C THR A 7 28.56 -31.80 47.01
N LEU A 8 28.84 -32.34 45.81
CA LEU A 8 29.13 -31.55 44.61
C LEU A 8 28.35 -32.04 43.38
N LEU A 9 27.11 -32.49 43.61
CA LEU A 9 26.21 -33.02 42.56
C LEU A 9 24.78 -32.47 42.70
N LEU A 10 24.63 -31.24 43.19
CA LEU A 10 23.34 -30.53 43.32
C LEU A 10 23.38 -29.05 42.90
N LEU A 11 24.45 -28.59 42.24
CA LEU A 11 24.60 -27.18 41.78
C LEU A 11 24.80 -27.04 40.25
N GLY A 12 24.61 -28.11 39.49
CA GLY A 12 24.90 -28.16 38.05
C GLY A 12 23.70 -28.15 37.09
N CYS A 13 22.48 -27.84 37.55
CA CYS A 13 21.26 -27.96 36.73
C CYS A 13 20.47 -26.65 36.49
N CYS A 14 21.02 -25.47 36.79
CA CYS A 14 20.24 -24.21 36.66
C CYS A 14 20.73 -23.23 35.59
N TRP A 15 21.70 -23.59 34.76
CA TRP A 15 22.19 -22.68 33.71
C TRP A 15 22.06 -23.36 32.36
N LEU A 16 20.89 -23.20 31.74
CA LEU A 16 20.60 -23.13 30.30
C LEU A 16 19.07 -23.15 30.11
N ALA A 17 18.35 -22.26 30.80
CA ALA A 17 17.02 -21.87 30.38
C ALA A 17 17.19 -20.74 29.36
N VAL A 18 17.15 -21.09 28.07
CA VAL A 18 16.94 -20.09 27.01
C VAL A 18 15.57 -19.46 27.30
N PRO A 19 15.45 -18.13 27.41
CA PRO A 19 14.12 -17.52 27.52
C PRO A 19 13.38 -17.83 26.22
N ALA A 20 12.31 -18.62 26.31
CA ALA A 20 11.31 -18.66 25.25
C ALA A 20 10.76 -17.22 25.08
N PRO A 21 10.53 -16.73 23.85
CA PRO A 21 9.82 -15.48 23.66
C PRO A 21 8.45 -15.60 24.32
N ALA A 22 8.23 -14.82 25.38
CA ALA A 22 6.96 -14.71 26.07
C ALA A 22 6.08 -13.75 25.25
N ASP A 23 5.50 -14.25 24.16
CA ASP A 23 4.79 -13.42 23.18
C ASP A 23 3.26 -13.52 23.27
N ASP A 24 2.70 -13.97 24.41
CA ASP A 24 1.25 -14.19 24.50
C ASP A 24 0.68 -14.04 25.91
N LEU A 25 1.10 -12.99 26.63
CA LEU A 25 0.39 -12.56 27.83
C LEU A 25 -0.49 -11.35 27.50
N PRO A 26 -1.83 -11.49 27.54
CA PRO A 26 -2.72 -10.35 27.39
C PRO A 26 -2.36 -9.29 28.43
N VAL A 27 -2.24 -8.03 27.99
CA VAL A 27 -2.09 -6.90 28.92
C VAL A 27 -3.33 -6.88 29.81
N LEU A 28 -3.17 -7.27 31.08
CA LEU A 28 -4.24 -7.23 32.08
C LEU A 28 -4.71 -5.79 32.22
N GLY A 29 -5.86 -5.47 31.62
CA GLY A 29 -6.47 -4.14 31.69
C GLY A 29 -6.93 -3.54 30.36
N ASP A 30 -6.64 -4.16 29.21
CA ASP A 30 -7.20 -3.72 27.92
C ASP A 30 -8.46 -4.56 27.57
N PRO A 31 -9.69 -4.04 27.75
CA PRO A 31 -10.90 -4.76 27.38
C PRO A 31 -10.96 -5.06 25.88
N THR A 32 -10.23 -4.35 25.03
CA THR A 32 -10.17 -4.62 23.58
C THR A 32 -9.33 -5.85 23.23
N ALA A 33 -8.22 -6.08 23.95
CA ALA A 33 -7.35 -7.24 23.76
C ALA A 33 -8.01 -8.56 24.17
N SER A 34 -8.98 -8.52 25.10
CA SER A 34 -9.74 -9.70 25.54
C SER A 34 -10.78 -10.23 24.52
N LEU A 35 -10.93 -9.57 23.37
CA LEU A 35 -12.03 -9.79 22.44
C LEU A 35 -11.61 -9.99 20.98
N MET A 36 -10.57 -9.31 20.51
CA MET A 36 -9.88 -9.62 19.25
C MET A 36 -8.39 -9.43 19.45
N SER A 37 -7.62 -10.51 19.26
CA SER A 37 -6.16 -10.43 19.37
C SER A 37 -5.57 -9.65 18.18
N PRO A 38 -4.40 -9.02 18.35
CA PRO A 38 -3.70 -8.38 17.22
C PRO A 38 -3.48 -9.31 16.02
N ASP A 39 -3.22 -10.59 16.30
CA ASP A 39 -3.07 -11.64 15.30
C ASP A 39 -4.39 -11.94 14.54
N GLN A 40 -5.53 -11.94 15.24
CA GLN A 40 -6.85 -12.05 14.59
C GLN A 40 -7.15 -10.82 13.72
N GLU A 41 -6.84 -9.61 14.19
CA GLU A 41 -6.96 -8.38 13.37
C GLU A 41 -6.10 -8.45 12.12
N TYR A 42 -4.85 -8.92 12.27
CA TYR A 42 -3.93 -9.11 11.16
C TYR A 42 -4.49 -10.08 10.11
N ARG A 43 -4.91 -11.29 10.52
CA ARG A 43 -5.51 -12.28 9.60
C ARG A 43 -6.76 -11.75 8.91
N LEU A 44 -7.64 -11.07 9.64
CA LEU A 44 -8.85 -10.46 9.09
C LEU A 44 -8.49 -9.42 8.01
N GLY A 45 -7.54 -8.52 8.30
CA GLY A 45 -7.04 -7.53 7.36
C GLY A 45 -6.43 -8.14 6.10
N ARG A 46 -5.60 -9.18 6.24
CA ARG A 46 -5.03 -9.93 5.11
C ARG A 46 -6.11 -10.56 4.26
N SER A 47 -7.11 -11.20 4.88
CA SER A 47 -8.22 -11.83 4.16
C SER A 47 -9.02 -10.79 3.38
N TRP A 48 -9.35 -9.67 4.02
CA TRP A 48 -10.03 -8.56 3.38
C TRP A 48 -9.24 -7.99 2.20
N LEU A 49 -7.94 -7.78 2.35
CA LEU A 49 -7.10 -7.25 1.27
C LEU A 49 -7.05 -8.19 0.05
N ARG A 50 -7.00 -9.50 0.26
CA ARG A 50 -7.10 -10.49 -0.83
C ARG A 50 -8.44 -10.36 -1.57
N ASN A 51 -9.54 -10.20 -0.82
CA ASN A 51 -10.88 -10.01 -1.39
C ASN A 51 -10.99 -8.69 -2.17
N LEU A 52 -10.44 -7.60 -1.65
CA LEU A 52 -10.36 -6.32 -2.34
C LEU A 52 -9.61 -6.44 -3.66
N ARG A 53 -8.44 -7.07 -3.66
CA ARG A 53 -7.58 -7.27 -4.84
C ARG A 53 -8.21 -8.14 -5.93
N SER A 54 -9.21 -8.96 -5.58
CA SER A 54 -9.94 -9.79 -6.56
C SER A 54 -11.07 -9.02 -7.26
N GLN A 55 -11.56 -7.93 -6.65
CA GLN A 55 -12.72 -7.17 -7.11
C GLN A 55 -12.36 -5.78 -7.66
N THR A 56 -11.21 -5.24 -7.27
CA THR A 56 -10.81 -3.85 -7.55
C THR A 56 -9.55 -3.78 -8.39
N SER A 57 -9.48 -2.80 -9.29
CA SER A 57 -8.25 -2.47 -10.02
C SER A 57 -7.25 -1.79 -9.08
N ILE A 58 -6.12 -2.45 -8.85
CA ILE A 58 -5.00 -1.92 -8.06
C ILE A 58 -4.01 -1.25 -9.01
N MET A 59 -3.48 -0.09 -8.62
CA MET A 59 -2.40 0.56 -9.34
C MET A 59 -1.10 -0.20 -9.09
N THR A 60 -0.45 -0.66 -10.16
CA THR A 60 0.75 -1.52 -10.10
C THR A 60 2.03 -0.78 -10.47
N ASP A 61 2.00 0.55 -10.44
CA ASP A 61 3.16 1.39 -10.71
C ASP A 61 4.11 1.40 -9.50
N PRO A 62 5.34 0.89 -9.63
CA PRO A 62 6.21 0.72 -8.48
C PRO A 62 6.75 2.06 -7.94
N LEU A 63 6.85 3.11 -8.77
CA LEU A 63 7.26 4.43 -8.31
C LEU A 63 6.15 5.07 -7.46
N VAL A 64 4.89 4.96 -7.91
CA VAL A 64 3.75 5.44 -7.11
C VAL A 64 3.65 4.65 -5.80
N GLN A 65 3.75 3.32 -5.85
CA GLN A 65 3.68 2.48 -4.66
C GLN A 65 4.76 2.86 -3.63
N GLU A 66 6.03 2.98 -4.06
CA GLU A 66 7.14 3.35 -3.18
C GLU A 66 6.96 4.76 -2.57
N TYR A 67 6.51 5.73 -3.36
CA TYR A 67 6.23 7.07 -2.86
C TYR A 67 5.15 7.06 -1.78
N VAL A 68 4.05 6.35 -2.02
CA VAL A 68 2.93 6.28 -1.07
C VAL A 68 3.36 5.58 0.21
N GLU A 69 4.08 4.47 0.11
CA GLU A 69 4.65 3.79 1.27
C GLU A 69 5.61 4.68 2.05
N SER A 70 6.50 5.40 1.36
CA SER A 70 7.41 6.34 2.01
C SER A 70 6.66 7.43 2.78
N LEU A 71 5.57 7.97 2.23
CA LEU A 71 4.73 8.96 2.92
C LEU A 71 4.03 8.36 4.14
N VAL A 72 3.42 7.17 3.98
CA VAL A 72 2.72 6.46 5.06
C VAL A 72 3.67 6.11 6.20
N TYR A 73 4.83 5.52 5.90
CA TYR A 73 5.82 5.15 6.92
C TYR A 73 6.49 6.36 7.58
N ARG A 74 6.69 7.47 6.84
CA ARG A 74 7.11 8.74 7.44
C ARG A 74 6.10 9.16 8.51
N LEU A 75 4.82 9.24 8.17
CA LEU A 75 3.78 9.65 9.13
C LEU A 75 3.61 8.65 10.28
N ALA A 76 3.66 7.35 9.98
CA ALA A 76 3.53 6.30 10.99
C ALA A 76 4.64 6.40 12.06
N SER A 77 5.86 6.79 11.67
CA SER A 77 6.98 6.97 12.60
C SER A 77 6.79 8.09 13.62
N TYR A 78 5.85 9.01 13.38
CA TYR A 78 5.48 10.12 14.28
C TYR A 78 4.09 9.94 14.92
N SER A 79 3.49 8.77 14.75
CA SER A 79 2.15 8.44 15.24
C SER A 79 2.18 7.59 16.52
N ASP A 80 1.01 7.35 17.10
CA ASP A 80 0.83 6.47 18.27
C ASP A 80 0.83 4.97 17.92
N LEU A 81 1.11 4.60 16.67
CA LEU A 81 1.08 3.22 16.20
C LEU A 81 2.21 2.39 16.85
N LYS A 82 1.84 1.42 17.68
CA LYS A 82 2.77 0.45 18.27
C LYS A 82 3.07 -0.62 17.24
N GLU A 83 4.31 -0.63 16.73
CA GLU A 83 4.80 -1.53 15.67
C GLU A 83 4.07 -1.34 14.32
N PRO A 84 4.62 -0.52 13.41
CA PRO A 84 3.98 -0.21 12.13
C PRO A 84 4.11 -1.39 11.15
N ASN A 85 3.40 -2.49 11.39
CA ASN A 85 3.22 -3.54 10.39
C ASN A 85 2.09 -3.12 9.45
N LEU A 86 2.42 -2.21 8.52
CA LEU A 86 1.46 -1.60 7.60
C LEU A 86 1.56 -2.22 6.22
N THR A 87 0.40 -2.44 5.61
CA THR A 87 0.30 -2.78 4.20
C THR A 87 -0.46 -1.70 3.48
N ILE A 88 0.17 -1.18 2.42
CA ILE A 88 -0.32 -0.06 1.67
C ILE A 88 -0.80 -0.55 0.31
N VAL A 89 -1.99 -0.13 -0.09
CA VAL A 89 -2.53 -0.43 -1.42
C VAL A 89 -3.01 0.84 -2.12
N VAL A 90 -2.56 1.05 -3.36
CA VAL A 90 -3.03 2.18 -4.17
C VAL A 90 -4.12 1.70 -5.12
N ILE A 91 -5.32 2.25 -4.99
CA ILE A 91 -6.46 1.89 -5.83
C ILE A 91 -6.44 2.72 -7.11
N ASN A 92 -6.59 2.06 -8.26
CA ASN A 92 -6.68 2.70 -9.57
C ASN A 92 -8.08 3.30 -9.80
N SER A 93 -8.44 4.30 -8.99
CA SER A 93 -9.71 5.00 -9.05
C SER A 93 -9.50 6.52 -9.04
N ARG A 94 -10.28 7.24 -9.85
CA ARG A 94 -10.30 8.71 -9.88
C ARG A 94 -11.05 9.33 -8.71
N GLN A 95 -11.78 8.53 -7.92
CA GLN A 95 -12.54 9.02 -6.79
C GLN A 95 -11.63 9.44 -5.63
N ILE A 96 -12.06 10.44 -4.85
CA ILE A 96 -11.37 10.83 -3.62
C ILE A 96 -11.79 9.84 -2.54
N ASN A 97 -10.88 8.93 -2.18
CA ASN A 97 -11.08 7.99 -1.09
C ASN A 97 -9.76 7.58 -0.45
N ALA A 98 -9.83 7.22 0.83
CA ALA A 98 -8.80 6.55 1.60
C ALA A 98 -9.50 5.75 2.70
N PHE A 99 -8.86 4.68 3.16
CA PHE A 99 -9.42 3.85 4.22
C PHE A 99 -8.31 3.16 5.01
N ALA A 100 -8.63 2.86 6.26
CA ALA A 100 -7.91 1.92 7.10
C ALA A 100 -8.85 0.82 7.59
N VAL A 101 -8.39 -0.43 7.49
CA VAL A 101 -9.09 -1.61 8.05
C VAL A 101 -8.16 -2.33 9.05
N PRO A 102 -8.67 -3.34 9.81
CA PRO A 102 -7.84 -4.08 10.77
C PRO A 102 -6.55 -4.64 10.19
N GLY A 103 -5.58 -4.88 11.06
CA GLY A 103 -4.33 -5.52 10.66
C GLY A 103 -3.39 -4.62 9.85
N GLY A 104 -3.52 -3.29 10.01
CA GLY A 104 -2.61 -2.31 9.43
C GLY A 104 -2.76 -2.12 7.92
N VAL A 105 -3.88 -2.51 7.32
CA VAL A 105 -4.11 -2.29 5.88
C VAL A 105 -4.64 -0.87 5.67
N ILE A 106 -3.89 -0.08 4.92
CA ILE A 106 -4.24 1.29 4.50
C ILE A 106 -4.36 1.29 2.98
N GLY A 107 -5.44 1.84 2.46
CA GLY A 107 -5.60 2.02 1.02
C GLY A 107 -5.92 3.46 0.64
N LEU A 108 -5.38 3.88 -0.50
CA LEU A 108 -5.55 5.23 -1.02
C LEU A 108 -5.96 5.17 -2.48
N ASN A 109 -7.00 5.91 -2.87
CA ASN A 109 -7.35 6.05 -4.27
C ASN A 109 -6.40 7.03 -4.94
N ALA A 110 -5.99 6.72 -6.17
CA ALA A 110 -5.13 7.61 -6.95
C ALA A 110 -5.77 9.01 -7.19
N GLY A 111 -7.10 9.10 -7.20
CA GLY A 111 -7.87 10.35 -7.24
C GLY A 111 -7.64 11.30 -6.06
N LEU A 112 -7.20 10.79 -4.91
CA LEU A 112 -6.78 11.60 -3.76
C LEU A 112 -5.63 12.54 -4.16
N PHE A 113 -4.60 12.01 -4.83
CA PHE A 113 -3.43 12.77 -5.27
C PHE A 113 -3.77 13.79 -6.37
N LEU A 114 -4.72 13.45 -7.24
CA LEU A 114 -5.21 14.38 -8.28
C LEU A 114 -5.91 15.59 -7.67
N SER A 115 -6.66 15.37 -6.58
CA SER A 115 -7.48 16.39 -5.93
C SER A 115 -6.69 17.25 -4.95
N ALA A 116 -5.65 16.69 -4.32
CA ALA A 116 -4.80 17.41 -3.37
C ALA A 116 -3.95 18.49 -4.07
N ALA A 117 -3.83 19.65 -3.45
CA ALA A 117 -2.97 20.74 -3.92
C ALA A 117 -1.50 20.55 -3.48
N THR A 118 -1.27 19.90 -2.35
CA THR A 118 0.06 19.71 -1.74
C THR A 118 0.21 18.30 -1.18
N GLU A 119 1.46 17.89 -0.94
CA GLU A 119 1.76 16.62 -0.25
C GLU A 119 1.14 16.60 1.15
N ASP A 120 1.17 17.73 1.86
CA ASP A 120 0.60 17.87 3.21
C ASP A 120 -0.91 17.62 3.25
N GLU A 121 -1.65 17.94 2.18
CA GLU A 121 -3.09 17.63 2.11
C GLU A 121 -3.34 16.11 2.03
N VAL A 122 -2.52 15.39 1.25
CA VAL A 122 -2.55 13.92 1.24
C VAL A 122 -2.06 13.38 2.59
N GLY A 123 -1.01 13.98 3.15
CA GLY A 123 -0.46 13.63 4.45
C GLY A 123 -1.49 13.76 5.57
N GLY A 124 -2.36 14.78 5.52
CA GLY A 124 -3.47 14.93 6.46
C GLY A 124 -4.45 13.77 6.40
N VAL A 125 -4.85 13.35 5.21
CA VAL A 125 -5.72 12.16 5.04
C VAL A 125 -5.02 10.89 5.52
N VAL A 126 -3.75 10.70 5.17
CA VAL A 126 -2.96 9.54 5.63
C VAL A 126 -2.83 9.52 7.15
N ALA A 127 -2.53 10.67 7.78
CA ALA A 127 -2.38 10.78 9.22
C ALA A 127 -3.71 10.51 9.95
N HIS A 128 -4.83 10.91 9.36
CA HIS A 128 -6.18 10.58 9.82
C HIS A 128 -6.43 9.07 9.78
N GLU A 129 -6.09 8.39 8.69
CA GLU A 129 -6.21 6.92 8.58
C GLU A 129 -5.30 6.20 9.57
N ILE A 130 -4.06 6.66 9.76
CA ILE A 130 -3.14 6.13 10.78
C ILE A 130 -3.70 6.34 12.18
N ALA A 131 -4.40 7.45 12.45
CA ALA A 131 -5.10 7.66 13.71
C ALA A 131 -6.23 6.63 13.91
N HIS A 132 -6.98 6.25 12.86
CA HIS A 132 -7.95 5.16 12.99
C HIS A 132 -7.33 3.82 13.37
N VAL A 133 -6.16 3.47 12.79
CA VAL A 133 -5.43 2.24 13.11
C VAL A 133 -4.87 2.30 14.53
N SER A 134 -4.10 3.34 14.84
CA SER A 134 -3.41 3.48 16.14
C SER A 134 -4.38 3.52 17.32
N GLN A 135 -5.53 4.19 17.15
CA GLN A 135 -6.56 4.27 18.18
C GLN A 135 -7.51 3.06 18.14
N ARG A 136 -7.24 2.05 17.31
CA ARG A 136 -8.04 0.82 17.14
C ARG A 136 -9.54 1.09 17.02
N HIS A 137 -9.92 2.12 16.26
CA HIS A 137 -11.32 2.55 16.13
C HIS A 137 -12.23 1.43 15.63
N PHE A 138 -11.74 0.58 14.73
CA PHE A 138 -12.47 -0.58 14.26
C PHE A 138 -12.72 -1.61 15.38
N ALA A 139 -11.68 -1.95 16.14
CA ALA A 139 -11.78 -2.92 17.23
C ALA A 139 -12.76 -2.42 18.30
N ARG A 140 -12.64 -1.15 18.71
CA ARG A 140 -13.57 -0.52 19.66
C ARG A 140 -15.02 -0.56 19.17
N ARG A 141 -15.25 -0.26 17.88
CA ARG A 141 -16.59 -0.36 17.27
C ARG A 141 -17.14 -1.78 17.33
N TYR A 142 -16.32 -2.78 17.05
CA TYR A 142 -16.74 -4.19 17.14
C TYR A 142 -17.19 -4.57 18.56
N LEU A 143 -16.56 -4.00 19.59
CA LEU A 143 -16.98 -4.18 20.99
C LEU A 143 -18.31 -3.51 21.29
N ASP A 144 -18.47 -2.25 20.87
CA ASP A 144 -19.66 -1.45 21.13
C ASP A 144 -20.91 -2.06 20.48
N SER A 145 -20.76 -2.74 19.34
CA SER A 145 -21.81 -3.49 18.65
C SER A 145 -22.22 -4.82 19.32
N LYS A 146 -21.93 -5.00 20.62
CA LYS A 146 -22.25 -6.20 21.42
C LYS A 146 -21.74 -7.52 20.84
N LYS A 147 -20.49 -7.55 20.36
CA LYS A 147 -19.86 -8.75 19.76
C LYS A 147 -20.69 -9.28 18.58
N MET A 148 -20.85 -8.47 17.53
CA MET A 148 -21.31 -9.00 16.24
C MET A 148 -20.53 -10.28 15.92
N ASN A 149 -21.21 -11.33 15.46
CA ASN A 149 -20.49 -12.52 15.02
C ASN A 149 -19.50 -12.12 13.91
N VAL A 150 -18.30 -12.70 13.92
CA VAL A 150 -17.26 -12.52 12.91
C VAL A 150 -17.83 -12.65 11.50
N ALA A 151 -18.76 -13.57 11.26
CA ALA A 151 -19.44 -13.72 9.96
C ALA A 151 -20.17 -12.44 9.48
N VAL A 152 -20.80 -11.68 10.38
CA VAL A 152 -21.47 -10.41 10.05
C VAL A 152 -20.45 -9.31 9.77
N LEU A 153 -19.40 -9.25 10.61
CA LEU A 153 -18.30 -8.30 10.44
C LEU A 153 -17.65 -8.46 9.07
N SER A 154 -17.43 -9.70 8.66
CA SER A 154 -16.83 -9.99 7.39
C SER A 154 -17.74 -9.73 6.20
N ALA A 155 -19.06 -9.99 6.33
CA ALA A 155 -20.02 -9.59 5.33
C ALA A 155 -20.02 -8.06 5.12
N MET A 156 -19.84 -7.28 6.19
CA MET A 156 -19.67 -5.82 6.09
C MET A 156 -18.36 -5.44 5.40
N LEU A 157 -17.25 -6.08 5.76
CA LEU A 157 -15.95 -5.84 5.12
C LEU A 157 -15.95 -6.22 3.62
N ALA A 158 -16.59 -7.33 3.25
CA ALA A 158 -16.81 -7.72 1.87
C ALA A 158 -17.67 -6.68 1.12
N SER A 159 -18.71 -6.14 1.78
CA SER A 159 -19.53 -5.07 1.21
C SER A 159 -18.72 -3.78 0.96
N LEU A 160 -17.80 -3.43 1.86
CA LEU A 160 -16.88 -2.30 1.69
C LEU A 160 -15.94 -2.51 0.50
N ALA A 161 -15.42 -3.73 0.30
CA ALA A 161 -14.57 -4.04 -0.85
C ALA A 161 -15.32 -3.86 -2.18
N VAL A 162 -16.59 -4.27 -2.24
CA VAL A 162 -17.47 -4.05 -3.42
C VAL A 162 -17.73 -2.57 -3.66
N ALA A 163 -17.95 -1.79 -2.60
CA ALA A 163 -18.17 -0.34 -2.71
C ALA A 163 -16.95 0.37 -3.30
N ILE A 164 -15.74 0.08 -2.80
CA ILE A 164 -14.47 0.64 -3.30
C ILE A 164 -14.21 0.25 -4.76
N ALA A 165 -14.67 -0.93 -5.20
CA ALA A 165 -14.53 -1.39 -6.58
C ALA A 165 -15.32 -0.53 -7.60
N GLY A 166 -16.18 0.39 -7.15
CA GLY A 166 -17.03 1.22 -8.01
C GLY A 166 -18.21 0.45 -8.63
N ASN A 167 -18.44 -0.79 -8.19
CA ASN A 167 -19.56 -1.64 -8.61
C ASN A 167 -20.73 -1.55 -7.61
N ALA A 168 -20.99 -0.35 -7.07
CA ALA A 168 -22.06 -0.13 -6.09
C ALA A 168 -23.40 -0.66 -6.62
N ASP A 169 -23.70 -0.48 -7.90
CA ASP A 169 -24.94 -0.97 -8.54
C ASP A 169 -25.06 -2.50 -8.56
N ALA A 170 -23.95 -3.25 -8.68
CA ALA A 170 -23.97 -4.71 -8.69
C ALA A 170 -24.08 -5.32 -7.29
N GLY A 171 -23.52 -4.66 -6.27
CA GLY A 171 -23.70 -5.03 -4.86
C GLY A 171 -25.10 -4.66 -4.32
N MET A 172 -25.67 -3.57 -4.82
CA MET A 172 -26.99 -3.06 -4.43
C MET A 172 -28.16 -3.72 -5.17
N ALA A 173 -27.95 -4.33 -6.35
CA ALA A 173 -29.03 -4.99 -7.08
C ALA A 173 -29.68 -6.17 -6.31
N GLY A 174 -28.96 -6.76 -5.34
CA GLY A 174 -29.46 -7.83 -4.47
C GLY A 174 -30.00 -7.37 -3.10
N ILE A 175 -29.74 -6.12 -2.70
CA ILE A 175 -30.04 -5.59 -1.36
C ILE A 175 -30.97 -4.39 -1.54
N ALA A 176 -32.21 -4.46 -1.02
CA ALA A 176 -33.14 -3.33 -1.09
C ALA A 176 -32.46 -2.01 -0.66
N ALA A 177 -32.66 -0.90 -1.39
CA ALA A 177 -31.98 0.37 -1.15
C ALA A 177 -31.99 0.83 0.33
N THR A 178 -33.06 0.52 1.06
CA THR A 178 -33.20 0.77 2.51
C THR A 178 -32.18 -0.01 3.35
N GLN A 179 -31.90 -1.25 3.00
CA GLN A 179 -30.88 -2.08 3.67
C GLN A 179 -29.47 -1.61 3.33
N ALA A 180 -29.23 -1.16 2.09
CA ALA A 180 -27.93 -0.60 1.72
C ALA A 180 -27.60 0.70 2.48
N GLY A 181 -28.59 1.58 2.67
CA GLY A 181 -28.42 2.76 3.52
C GLY A 181 -28.11 2.42 4.99
N ALA A 182 -28.71 1.34 5.52
CA ALA A 182 -28.42 0.85 6.86
C ALA A 182 -26.99 0.25 6.96
N ILE A 183 -26.55 -0.51 5.96
CA ILE A 183 -25.18 -1.05 5.88
C ILE A 183 -24.18 0.11 5.77
N GLN A 184 -24.45 1.10 4.92
CA GLN A 184 -23.58 2.28 4.79
C GLN A 184 -23.45 3.05 6.11
N ALA A 185 -24.56 3.27 6.82
CA ALA A 185 -24.53 3.87 8.15
C ALA A 185 -23.75 3.02 9.17
N GLN A 186 -23.75 1.70 9.01
CA GLN A 186 -22.93 0.77 9.81
C GLN A 186 -21.45 0.73 9.40
N LEU A 187 -21.05 1.31 8.26
CA LEU A 187 -19.65 1.48 7.87
C LEU A 187 -19.08 2.82 8.36
N ALA A 188 -19.92 3.86 8.46
CA ALA A 188 -19.49 5.20 8.91
C ALA A 188 -18.98 5.21 10.36
N TYR A 189 -17.83 5.83 10.62
CA TYR A 189 -17.29 5.98 11.96
C TYR A 189 -18.13 6.94 12.82
N SER A 190 -18.07 6.77 14.15
CA SER A 190 -18.78 7.65 15.08
C SER A 190 -18.20 9.07 15.05
N ARG A 191 -19.01 10.08 15.37
CA ARG A 191 -18.53 11.47 15.49
C ARG A 191 -17.40 11.62 16.51
N GLN A 192 -17.37 10.78 17.54
CA GLN A 192 -16.30 10.80 18.55
C GLN A 192 -15.00 10.23 17.97
N ASN A 193 -15.08 9.12 17.23
CA ASN A 193 -13.91 8.52 16.56
C ASN A 193 -13.32 9.49 15.53
N GLU A 194 -14.16 10.16 14.76
CA GLU A 194 -13.70 11.15 13.78
C GLU A 194 -12.97 12.34 14.42
N ARG A 195 -13.51 12.92 15.51
CA ARG A 195 -12.83 14.00 16.25
C ARG A 195 -11.52 13.55 16.90
N GLU A 196 -11.50 12.30 17.39
CA GLU A 196 -10.28 11.71 17.93
C GLU A 196 -9.22 11.51 16.84
N ALA A 197 -9.62 10.99 15.67
CA ALA A 197 -8.76 10.81 14.51
C ALA A 197 -8.23 12.14 13.96
N ASP A 198 -9.09 13.17 13.83
CA ASP A 198 -8.68 14.52 13.42
C ASP A 198 -7.59 15.06 14.36
N ARG A 199 -7.82 14.97 15.68
CA ARG A 199 -6.89 15.47 16.70
C ARG A 199 -5.54 14.74 16.68
N VAL A 200 -5.56 13.40 16.68
CA VAL A 200 -4.34 12.58 16.71
C VAL A 200 -3.60 12.66 15.37
N GLY A 201 -4.34 12.66 14.26
CA GLY A 201 -3.81 12.81 12.91
C GLY A 201 -3.12 14.16 12.69
N MET A 202 -3.73 15.26 13.11
CA MET A 202 -3.08 16.58 13.02
C MET A 202 -1.80 16.67 13.86
N GLN A 203 -1.78 16.07 15.05
CA GLN A 203 -0.57 16.02 15.86
C GLN A 203 0.53 15.22 15.16
N THR A 204 0.18 14.07 14.57
CA THR A 204 1.09 13.24 13.78
C THR A 204 1.65 14.01 12.59
N LEU A 205 0.79 14.74 11.87
CA LEU A 205 1.16 15.56 10.72
C LEU A 205 2.15 16.66 11.10
N ALA A 206 1.86 17.40 12.17
CA ALA A 206 2.74 18.45 12.69
C ALA A 206 4.08 17.88 13.17
N ASN A 207 4.07 16.74 13.89
CA ASN A 207 5.27 16.06 14.36
C ASN A 207 6.16 15.58 13.20
N ALA A 208 5.55 15.17 12.09
CA ALA A 208 6.26 14.79 10.87
C ALA A 208 6.81 15.98 10.07
N GLY A 209 6.64 17.22 10.57
CA GLY A 209 7.11 18.44 9.93
C GLY A 209 6.28 18.84 8.70
N MET A 210 5.01 18.43 8.64
CA MET A 210 4.06 18.80 7.59
C MET A 210 3.04 19.82 8.13
N ASP A 211 2.41 20.60 7.26
CA ASP A 211 1.50 21.67 7.69
C ASP A 211 0.19 21.14 8.31
N PRO A 212 -0.09 21.40 9.61
CA PRO A 212 -1.33 20.97 10.25
C PRO A 212 -2.58 21.63 9.65
N GLU A 213 -2.47 22.77 8.98
CA GLU A 213 -3.60 23.42 8.28
C GLU A 213 -3.98 22.68 6.99
N ALA A 214 -3.17 21.75 6.51
CA ALA A 214 -3.46 21.00 5.29
C ALA A 214 -4.68 20.08 5.45
N MET A 215 -4.89 19.49 6.63
CA MET A 215 -6.06 18.65 6.92
C MET A 215 -7.38 19.42 6.78
N PRO A 216 -7.62 20.54 7.49
CA PRO A 216 -8.85 21.32 7.32
C PRO A 216 -9.02 21.90 5.91
N ARG A 217 -7.92 22.30 5.24
CA ARG A 217 -7.99 22.74 3.83
C ARG A 217 -8.49 21.63 2.91
N PHE A 218 -8.01 20.41 3.11
CA PHE A 218 -8.44 19.27 2.29
C PHE A 218 -9.89 18.87 2.59
N PHE A 219 -10.32 18.90 3.85
CA PHE A 219 -11.72 18.69 4.24
C PHE A 219 -12.67 19.69 3.57
N GLU A 220 -12.32 20.96 3.55
CA GLU A 220 -13.08 21.99 2.84
C GLU A 220 -13.11 21.72 1.33
N ARG A 221 -12.00 21.28 0.73
CA ARG A 221 -11.96 20.90 -0.69
C ARG A 221 -12.92 19.75 -0.99
N MET A 222 -12.95 18.70 -0.16
CA MET A 222 -13.89 17.59 -0.30
C MET A 222 -15.34 18.04 -0.14
N LEU A 223 -15.64 18.86 0.86
CA LEU A 223 -16.98 19.40 1.07
C LEU A 223 -17.44 20.23 -0.14
N ASN A 224 -16.56 21.06 -0.69
CA ASN A 224 -16.83 21.86 -1.87
C ASN A 224 -17.03 21.01 -3.13
N SER A 225 -16.29 19.90 -3.29
CA SER A 225 -16.48 19.00 -4.44
C SER A 225 -17.88 18.38 -4.48
N ARG A 226 -18.54 18.18 -3.33
CA ARG A 226 -19.93 17.70 -3.25
C ARG A 226 -20.91 18.65 -3.92
N ALA A 227 -20.68 19.96 -3.81
CA ALA A 227 -21.56 20.97 -4.40
C ALA A 227 -21.58 20.93 -5.93
N TYR A 228 -20.53 20.39 -6.56
CA TYR A 228 -20.37 20.35 -8.01
C TYR A 228 -20.57 18.95 -8.63
N ALA A 229 -20.43 17.87 -7.86
CA ALA A 229 -20.36 16.50 -8.39
C ALA A 229 -21.68 15.69 -8.33
N GLY A 230 -22.77 16.22 -7.76
CA GLY A 230 -24.05 15.51 -7.61
C GLY A 230 -24.03 14.48 -6.47
N ASP A 231 -22.97 13.66 -6.40
CA ASP A 231 -22.72 12.68 -5.35
C ASP A 231 -21.52 13.10 -4.46
N PRO A 232 -21.57 12.84 -3.14
CA PRO A 232 -20.45 13.11 -2.25
C PRO A 232 -19.26 12.16 -2.54
N PRO A 233 -18.00 12.59 -2.35
CA PRO A 233 -16.86 11.70 -2.37
C PRO A 233 -17.06 10.47 -1.46
N GLU A 234 -16.63 9.28 -1.91
CA GLU A 234 -16.76 8.03 -1.14
C GLU A 234 -16.16 8.12 0.26
N PHE A 235 -15.05 8.86 0.42
CA PHE A 235 -14.46 9.14 1.73
C PHE A 235 -15.50 9.69 2.73
N LEU A 236 -16.40 10.57 2.28
CA LEU A 236 -17.41 11.19 3.15
C LEU A 236 -18.52 10.22 3.57
N LEU A 237 -18.64 9.08 2.90
CA LEU A 237 -19.62 8.05 3.24
C LEU A 237 -19.18 7.25 4.48
N THR A 238 -17.88 7.11 4.71
CA THR A 238 -17.30 6.45 5.90
C THR A 238 -16.78 7.45 6.94
N HIS A 239 -16.34 8.63 6.50
CA HIS A 239 -15.81 9.73 7.31
C HIS A 239 -16.60 11.03 7.06
N PRO A 240 -17.81 11.19 7.64
CA PRO A 240 -18.61 12.38 7.40
C PRO A 240 -17.90 13.65 7.87
N VAL A 241 -17.46 14.48 6.93
CA VAL A 241 -16.91 15.81 7.19
C VAL A 241 -18.06 16.80 7.34
N THR A 242 -18.08 17.53 8.46
CA THR A 242 -19.07 18.58 8.75
C THR A 242 -18.37 19.93 8.92
N GLU A 243 -19.13 21.03 8.78
CA GLU A 243 -18.61 22.38 9.07
C GLU A 243 -18.02 22.47 10.48
N ASP A 244 -18.67 21.83 11.48
CA ASP A 244 -18.16 21.74 12.85
C ASP A 244 -16.76 21.09 12.93
N ARG A 245 -16.54 19.99 12.19
CA ARG A 245 -15.23 19.30 12.15
C ARG A 245 -14.16 20.16 11.48
N ILE A 246 -14.52 20.87 10.40
CA ILE A 246 -13.61 21.80 9.73
C ILE A 246 -13.24 22.94 10.68
N ALA A 247 -14.21 23.50 11.39
CA ALA A 247 -14.00 24.57 12.36
C ALA A 247 -13.13 24.11 13.55
N ASP A 248 -13.41 22.94 14.12
CA ASP A 248 -12.59 22.34 15.19
C ASP A 248 -11.16 22.05 14.71
N SER A 249 -11.01 21.50 13.50
CA SER A 249 -9.69 21.21 12.92
C SER A 249 -8.87 22.48 12.69
N ARG A 250 -9.48 23.54 12.14
CA ARG A 250 -8.84 24.86 12.01
C ARG A 250 -8.43 25.44 13.36
N ALA A 251 -9.31 25.35 14.37
CA ALA A 251 -9.00 25.86 15.70
C ALA A 251 -7.81 25.13 16.33
N ARG A 252 -7.68 23.83 16.10
CA ARG A 252 -6.54 23.01 16.55
C ARG A 252 -5.27 23.32 15.79
N ALA A 253 -5.34 23.38 14.46
CA ALA A 253 -4.17 23.61 13.60
C ALA A 253 -3.40 24.88 14.00
N ARG A 254 -4.11 25.97 14.36
CA ARG A 254 -3.52 27.22 14.86
C ARG A 254 -2.66 27.10 16.13
N ASN A 255 -2.88 26.06 16.91
CA ASN A 255 -2.16 25.81 18.16
C ASN A 255 -1.01 24.80 17.99
N LEU A 256 -0.80 24.29 16.78
CA LEU A 256 0.29 23.37 16.44
C LEU A 256 1.44 24.11 15.76
N PRO A 257 2.67 23.56 15.80
CA PRO A 257 3.78 24.11 15.03
C PRO A 257 3.44 24.16 13.54
N HIS A 258 3.68 25.32 12.90
CA HIS A 258 3.54 25.48 11.45
C HIS A 258 4.93 25.43 10.81
N PRO A 259 5.37 24.27 10.31
CA PRO A 259 6.59 24.18 9.54
C PRO A 259 6.45 25.01 8.25
N PRO A 260 7.56 25.53 7.69
CA PRO A 260 7.51 26.20 6.40
C PRO A 260 7.00 25.24 5.32
N LEU A 261 6.07 25.71 4.48
CA LEU A 261 5.52 24.91 3.39
C LEU A 261 6.64 24.48 2.43
N THR A 262 6.89 23.18 2.34
CA THR A 262 7.82 22.59 1.37
C THR A 262 7.07 21.91 0.26
N ILE A 263 7.27 22.36 -0.98
CA ILE A 263 6.72 21.67 -2.16
C ILE A 263 7.57 20.44 -2.44
N SER A 264 7.01 19.26 -2.20
CA SER A 264 7.65 17.97 -2.52
C SER A 264 7.68 17.73 -4.02
N MET A 265 8.88 17.63 -4.60
CA MET A 265 9.03 17.25 -6.02
C MET A 265 8.42 15.87 -6.27
N ARG A 266 8.69 14.89 -5.40
CA ARG A 266 8.16 13.52 -5.55
C ARG A 266 6.63 13.50 -5.58
N PHE A 267 5.96 14.30 -4.73
CA PHE A 267 4.51 14.47 -4.82
C PHE A 267 4.06 14.98 -6.18
N LEU A 268 4.71 16.02 -6.72
CA LEU A 268 4.36 16.58 -8.02
C LEU A 268 4.60 15.58 -9.16
N LEU A 269 5.68 14.80 -9.12
CA LEU A 269 5.96 13.74 -10.10
C LEU A 269 4.95 12.59 -10.00
N THR A 270 4.60 12.16 -8.79
CA THR A 270 3.53 11.18 -8.55
C THR A 270 2.21 11.68 -9.13
N LYS A 271 1.83 12.92 -8.82
CA LYS A 271 0.61 13.53 -9.33
C LYS A 271 0.61 13.62 -10.86
N ALA A 272 1.72 14.04 -11.47
CA ALA A 272 1.87 14.11 -12.93
C ALA A 272 1.76 12.71 -13.58
N ARG A 273 2.39 11.69 -12.99
CA ARG A 273 2.29 10.31 -13.44
C ARG A 273 0.86 9.79 -13.38
N ILE A 274 0.20 9.93 -12.23
CA ILE A 274 -1.20 9.53 -12.04
C ILE A 274 -2.11 10.26 -13.04
N GLN A 275 -1.94 11.58 -13.18
CA GLN A 275 -2.70 12.41 -14.13
C GLN A 275 -2.50 11.93 -15.56
N SER A 276 -1.26 11.59 -15.95
CA SER A 276 -0.95 11.06 -17.27
C SER A 276 -1.70 9.76 -17.56
N VAL A 277 -1.85 8.85 -16.60
CA VAL A 277 -2.57 7.58 -16.78
C VAL A 277 -4.07 7.80 -16.87
N PHE A 278 -4.61 8.68 -16.02
CA PHE A 278 -6.04 8.87 -15.98
C PHE A 278 -6.57 9.60 -17.20
N ILE A 279 -5.86 10.58 -17.76
CA ILE A 279 -6.33 11.26 -18.98
C ILE A 279 -6.56 10.24 -20.10
N THR A 280 -7.78 10.28 -20.67
CA THR A 280 -8.38 9.21 -21.46
C THR A 280 -7.48 8.75 -22.62
N THR A 281 -6.98 9.69 -23.41
CA THR A 281 -6.06 9.38 -24.52
C THR A 281 -4.68 10.00 -24.30
N ALA A 282 -3.65 9.39 -24.89
CA ALA A 282 -2.30 9.93 -24.82
C ALA A 282 -2.21 11.35 -25.43
N ASP A 283 -2.89 11.61 -26.56
CA ASP A 283 -2.96 12.95 -27.18
C ASP A 283 -3.57 14.02 -26.28
N GLN A 284 -4.63 13.66 -25.53
CA GLN A 284 -5.23 14.57 -24.56
C GLN A 284 -4.27 14.84 -23.40
N ALA A 285 -3.50 13.83 -22.98
CA ALA A 285 -2.52 13.96 -21.91
C ALA A 285 -1.34 14.85 -22.35
N ILE A 286 -0.82 14.65 -23.56
CA ILE A 286 0.18 15.50 -24.22
C ILE A 286 -0.32 16.95 -24.26
N SER A 287 -1.53 17.16 -24.79
CA SER A 287 -2.13 18.49 -24.89
C SER A 287 -2.32 19.16 -23.52
N TYR A 288 -2.70 18.39 -22.50
CA TYR A 288 -2.82 18.86 -21.13
C TYR A 288 -1.47 19.34 -20.59
N PHE A 289 -0.42 18.52 -20.67
CA PHE A 289 0.87 18.90 -20.10
C PHE A 289 1.56 20.01 -20.88
N MET A 290 1.42 20.07 -22.22
CA MET A 290 1.94 21.18 -23.02
C MET A 290 1.33 22.54 -22.60
N ARG A 291 0.03 22.58 -22.26
CA ARG A 291 -0.61 23.82 -21.77
C ARG A 291 -0.14 24.21 -20.36
N ASN A 292 0.24 23.24 -19.53
CA ASN A 292 0.65 23.46 -18.15
C ASN A 292 2.17 23.72 -18.00
N GLN A 293 2.95 23.70 -19.09
CA GLN A 293 4.37 24.09 -19.05
C GLN A 293 4.59 25.59 -18.84
N GLY A 294 3.57 26.42 -19.02
CA GLY A 294 3.64 27.87 -18.82
C GLY A 294 3.54 28.36 -17.37
N ASP A 295 3.46 27.45 -16.38
CA ASP A 295 3.46 27.82 -14.96
C ASP A 295 4.80 28.50 -14.59
N ASN A 296 4.78 29.56 -13.79
CA ASN A 296 6.00 30.26 -13.36
C ASN A 296 6.82 29.47 -12.33
N SER A 297 6.24 28.44 -11.70
CA SER A 297 6.95 27.59 -10.75
C SER A 297 7.89 26.61 -11.46
N VAL A 298 9.19 26.71 -11.17
CA VAL A 298 10.23 25.79 -11.70
C VAL A 298 9.92 24.32 -11.37
N LEU A 299 9.35 24.05 -10.18
CA LEU A 299 8.97 22.68 -9.79
C LEU A 299 7.76 22.19 -10.59
N ALA A 300 6.77 23.07 -10.82
CA ALA A 300 5.60 22.74 -11.63
C ALA A 300 5.99 22.49 -13.10
N GLN A 301 6.92 23.27 -13.66
CA GLN A 301 7.46 23.07 -15.00
C GLN A 301 8.18 21.72 -15.15
N GLN A 302 9.00 21.34 -14.15
CA GLN A 302 9.65 20.03 -14.13
C GLN A 302 8.62 18.91 -14.10
N ALA A 303 7.63 18.99 -13.21
CA ALA A 303 6.57 17.99 -13.12
C ALA A 303 5.68 17.92 -14.38
N ALA A 304 5.39 19.06 -15.01
CA ALA A 304 4.65 19.11 -16.27
C ALA A 304 5.43 18.49 -17.42
N THR A 305 6.74 18.77 -17.52
CA THR A 305 7.63 18.18 -18.52
C THR A 305 7.77 16.68 -18.31
N TYR A 306 7.85 16.26 -17.06
CA TYR A 306 7.83 14.86 -16.68
C TYR A 306 6.52 14.16 -17.09
N GLY A 307 5.37 14.74 -16.75
CA GLY A 307 4.06 14.23 -17.17
C GLY A 307 3.88 14.18 -18.69
N LEU A 308 4.47 15.14 -19.41
CA LEU A 308 4.52 15.15 -20.87
C LEU A 308 5.34 13.96 -21.40
N ALA A 309 6.51 13.68 -20.81
CA ALA A 309 7.31 12.52 -21.19
C ALA A 309 6.56 11.19 -20.94
N MET A 310 5.89 11.05 -19.80
CA MET A 310 5.03 9.87 -19.53
C MET A 310 3.87 9.77 -20.53
N SER A 311 3.34 10.91 -20.99
CA SER A 311 2.29 10.93 -22.01
C SER A 311 2.80 10.52 -23.39
N TYR A 312 4.03 10.90 -23.76
CA TYR A 312 4.69 10.40 -24.97
C TYR A 312 5.02 8.91 -24.89
N LEU A 313 5.44 8.41 -23.73
CA LEU A 313 5.62 6.98 -23.49
C LEU A 313 4.31 6.21 -23.72
N ARG A 314 3.17 6.72 -23.22
CA ARG A 314 1.84 6.15 -23.49
C ARG A 314 1.43 6.22 -24.97
N ALA A 315 1.94 7.19 -25.71
CA ALA A 315 1.73 7.33 -27.15
C ALA A 315 2.70 6.50 -27.98
N GLU A 316 3.57 5.70 -27.34
CA GLU A 316 4.65 4.92 -27.98
C GLU A 316 5.66 5.80 -28.73
N ASP A 317 5.73 7.09 -28.41
CA ASP A 317 6.72 8.03 -28.92
C ASP A 317 7.95 8.07 -28.01
N TYR A 318 8.75 7.02 -28.11
CA TYR A 318 9.87 6.78 -27.22
C TYR A 318 10.97 7.85 -27.39
N ASP A 319 11.19 8.37 -28.60
CA ASP A 319 12.19 9.39 -28.88
C ASP A 319 11.88 10.70 -28.14
N ARG A 320 10.65 11.21 -28.23
CA ARG A 320 10.27 12.45 -27.52
C ARG A 320 10.25 12.23 -26.00
N ALA A 321 9.73 11.10 -25.53
CA ALA A 321 9.73 10.77 -24.11
C ALA A 321 11.16 10.76 -23.54
N ARG A 322 12.08 10.06 -24.23
CA ARG A 322 13.49 9.93 -23.87
C ARG A 322 14.20 11.27 -23.84
N ASN A 323 14.02 12.10 -24.86
CA ASN A 323 14.69 13.40 -24.93
C ASN A 323 14.31 14.31 -23.75
N LEU A 324 13.02 14.38 -23.41
CA LEU A 324 12.54 15.17 -22.26
C LEU A 324 13.11 14.66 -20.93
N LEU A 325 13.10 13.33 -20.71
CA LEU A 325 13.62 12.75 -19.47
C LEU A 325 15.14 12.86 -19.37
N GLN A 326 15.86 12.75 -20.48
CA GLN A 326 17.31 12.93 -20.52
C GLN A 326 17.69 14.37 -20.18
N GLU A 327 16.94 15.36 -20.67
CA GLU A 327 17.11 16.75 -20.30
C GLU A 327 16.89 16.96 -18.79
N LEU A 328 15.78 16.44 -18.24
CA LEU A 328 15.47 16.51 -16.81
C LEU A 328 16.57 15.84 -15.97
N ALA A 329 16.97 14.62 -16.30
CA ALA A 329 18.00 13.87 -15.58
C ALA A 329 19.39 14.53 -15.64
N SER A 330 19.69 15.26 -16.73
CA SER A 330 20.97 15.96 -16.87
C SER A 330 21.01 17.25 -16.05
N LYS A 331 19.89 17.98 -15.97
CA LYS A 331 19.76 19.21 -15.17
C LYS A 331 19.59 18.92 -13.66
N HIS A 332 18.98 17.78 -13.33
CA HIS A 332 18.63 17.41 -11.95
C HIS A 332 19.13 15.99 -11.64
N PRO A 333 20.45 15.76 -11.56
CA PRO A 333 21.03 14.42 -11.44
C PRO A 333 20.68 13.69 -10.14
N ASN A 334 20.25 14.42 -9.10
CA ASN A 334 19.86 13.87 -7.80
C ASN A 334 18.41 13.38 -7.76
N GLU A 335 17.57 13.75 -8.74
CA GLU A 335 16.20 13.26 -8.83
C GLU A 335 16.19 11.95 -9.62
N LEU A 336 16.16 10.84 -8.88
CA LEU A 336 16.32 9.49 -9.44
C LEU A 336 15.13 9.08 -10.32
N TRP A 337 13.94 9.66 -10.09
CA TRP A 337 12.73 9.35 -10.85
C TRP A 337 12.86 9.64 -12.35
N TYR A 338 13.69 10.62 -12.75
CA TYR A 338 13.94 10.88 -14.17
C TYR A 338 14.73 9.75 -14.84
N ARG A 339 15.66 9.13 -14.13
CA ARG A 339 16.40 7.94 -14.62
C ARG A 339 15.52 6.70 -14.65
N LEU A 340 14.66 6.52 -13.65
CA LEU A 340 13.68 5.44 -13.66
C LEU A 340 12.68 5.59 -14.81
N GLY A 341 12.23 6.82 -15.10
CA GLY A 341 11.43 7.11 -16.29
C GLY A 341 12.17 6.79 -17.59
N LEU A 342 13.48 7.09 -17.69
CA LEU A 342 14.29 6.66 -18.84
C LEU A 342 14.33 5.13 -18.96
N ALA A 343 14.51 4.41 -17.85
CA ALA A 343 14.49 2.96 -17.84
C ALA A 343 13.13 2.40 -18.30
N GLU A 344 12.01 3.02 -17.92
CA GLU A 344 10.67 2.65 -18.41
C GLU A 344 10.54 2.84 -19.92
N VAL A 345 11.00 3.98 -20.45
CA VAL A 345 11.02 4.24 -21.89
C VAL A 345 11.89 3.21 -22.61
N ASP A 346 13.10 2.95 -22.11
CA ASP A 346 14.01 1.95 -22.67
C ASP A 346 13.44 0.53 -22.68
N ILE A 347 12.73 0.13 -21.62
CA ILE A 347 12.05 -1.18 -21.57
C ILE A 347 10.94 -1.25 -22.61
N ALA A 348 10.15 -0.18 -22.78
CA ALA A 348 9.05 -0.13 -23.74
C ALA A 348 9.53 -0.12 -25.20
N ASP A 349 10.61 0.61 -25.47
CA ASP A 349 11.30 0.71 -26.77
C ASP A 349 12.08 -0.58 -27.13
N GLY A 350 12.32 -1.45 -26.15
CA GLY A 350 13.09 -2.69 -26.32
C GLY A 350 14.62 -2.52 -26.23
N ASP A 351 15.11 -1.33 -25.88
CA ASP A 351 16.52 -1.05 -25.61
C ASP A 351 16.91 -1.47 -24.19
N TYR A 352 16.88 -2.79 -23.95
CA TYR A 352 17.17 -3.36 -22.62
C TYR A 352 18.57 -3.02 -22.07
N PRO A 353 19.65 -2.94 -22.88
CA PRO A 353 20.96 -2.51 -22.39
C PRO A 353 20.93 -1.13 -21.73
N LYS A 354 20.26 -0.15 -22.35
CA LYS A 354 20.10 1.19 -21.75
C LYS A 354 19.20 1.15 -20.52
N ALA A 355 18.09 0.41 -20.55
CA ALA A 355 17.24 0.24 -19.37
C ALA A 355 18.02 -0.28 -18.15
N ILE A 356 18.82 -1.33 -18.36
CA ILE A 356 19.67 -1.95 -17.34
C ILE A 356 20.67 -0.92 -16.80
N GLU A 357 21.31 -0.15 -17.68
CA GLU A 357 22.25 0.89 -17.28
C GLU A 357 21.59 1.96 -16.41
N GLN A 358 20.42 2.49 -16.80
CA GLN A 358 19.73 3.53 -16.04
C GLN A 358 19.29 3.03 -14.67
N ALA A 359 18.69 1.84 -14.59
CA ALA A 359 18.24 1.27 -13.31
C ALA A 359 19.41 0.89 -12.39
N ARG A 360 20.52 0.36 -12.93
CA ARG A 360 21.75 0.10 -12.15
C ARG A 360 22.37 1.38 -11.58
N ARG A 361 22.34 2.49 -12.32
CA ARG A 361 22.80 3.80 -11.81
C ARG A 361 21.98 4.26 -10.61
N VAL A 362 20.66 4.02 -10.61
CA VAL A 362 19.80 4.31 -9.46
C VAL A 362 20.16 3.42 -8.28
N LEU A 363 20.28 2.09 -8.48
CA LEU A 363 20.66 1.15 -7.42
C LEU A 363 22.07 1.37 -6.88
N ALA A 364 22.98 1.98 -7.65
CA ALA A 364 24.30 2.38 -7.14
C ALA A 364 24.22 3.51 -6.10
N ILE A 365 23.17 4.34 -6.16
CA ILE A 365 22.91 5.44 -5.23
C ILE A 365 21.98 4.98 -4.09
N ALA A 366 20.95 4.21 -4.43
CA ALA A 366 19.94 3.68 -3.52
C ALA A 366 19.81 2.15 -3.70
N PRO A 367 20.67 1.34 -3.04
CA PRO A 367 20.73 -0.12 -3.26
C PRO A 367 19.46 -0.91 -2.95
N HIS A 368 18.55 -0.32 -2.18
CA HIS A 368 17.27 -0.93 -1.77
C HIS A 368 16.06 -0.23 -2.41
N ASP A 369 16.27 0.56 -3.47
CA ASP A 369 15.18 1.22 -4.21
C ASP A 369 14.30 0.16 -4.88
N TYR A 370 13.03 0.11 -4.49
CA TYR A 370 12.08 -0.92 -4.90
C TYR A 370 11.75 -0.74 -6.39
N ALA A 371 11.43 0.47 -6.81
CA ALA A 371 11.09 0.74 -8.20
C ALA A 371 12.24 0.42 -9.16
N ALA A 372 13.46 0.77 -8.81
CA ALA A 372 14.65 0.42 -9.57
C ALA A 372 14.87 -1.09 -9.66
N SER A 373 14.68 -1.81 -8.55
CA SER A 373 14.81 -3.28 -8.49
C SER A 373 13.77 -3.97 -9.37
N MET A 374 12.52 -3.50 -9.35
CA MET A 374 11.43 -4.00 -10.20
C MET A 374 11.69 -3.73 -11.69
N LEU A 375 12.12 -2.51 -12.05
CA LEU A 375 12.41 -2.13 -13.44
C LEU A 375 13.63 -2.88 -13.98
N LEU A 376 14.71 -2.99 -13.21
CA LEU A 376 15.90 -3.73 -13.60
C LEU A 376 15.58 -5.22 -13.81
N SER A 377 14.82 -5.82 -12.90
CA SER A 377 14.38 -7.22 -13.03
C SER A 377 13.53 -7.43 -14.28
N ARG A 378 12.63 -6.49 -14.59
CA ARG A 378 11.82 -6.54 -15.82
C ARG A 378 12.70 -6.44 -17.08
N ALA A 379 13.70 -5.55 -17.09
CA ALA A 379 14.64 -5.42 -18.20
C ALA A 379 15.47 -6.70 -18.41
N TYR A 380 15.93 -7.35 -17.34
CA TYR A 380 16.61 -8.64 -17.43
C TYR A 380 15.71 -9.74 -17.99
N LEU A 381 14.47 -9.86 -17.51
CA LEU A 381 13.55 -10.88 -18.00
C LEU A 381 13.20 -10.68 -19.48
N ARG A 382 12.95 -9.43 -19.89
CA ARG A 382 12.67 -9.10 -21.30
C ARG A 382 13.88 -9.31 -22.22
N SER A 383 15.10 -9.16 -21.69
CA SER A 383 16.35 -9.48 -22.39
C SER A 383 16.82 -10.93 -22.24
N LYS A 384 15.96 -11.83 -21.73
CA LYS A 384 16.24 -13.28 -21.55
C LYS A 384 17.41 -13.58 -20.61
N GLN A 385 17.59 -12.77 -19.57
CA GLN A 385 18.61 -12.91 -18.53
C GLN A 385 17.98 -13.19 -17.14
N PRO A 386 17.18 -14.25 -16.96
CA PRO A 386 16.44 -14.48 -15.70
C PRO A 386 17.35 -14.67 -14.48
N ALA A 387 18.55 -15.22 -14.67
CA ALA A 387 19.53 -15.43 -13.59
C ALA A 387 19.94 -14.12 -12.90
N GLU A 388 20.01 -13.01 -13.64
CA GLU A 388 20.38 -11.68 -13.13
C GLU A 388 19.22 -11.00 -12.36
N ALA A 389 17.97 -11.39 -12.62
CA ALA A 389 16.80 -10.86 -11.91
C ALA A 389 16.63 -11.50 -10.52
N LEU A 390 16.98 -12.78 -10.36
CA LEU A 390 16.75 -13.52 -9.12
C LEU A 390 17.40 -12.91 -7.86
N PRO A 391 18.65 -12.40 -7.89
CA PRO A 391 19.26 -11.73 -6.73
C PRO A 391 18.53 -10.47 -6.29
N LEU A 392 17.85 -9.78 -7.21
CA LEU A 392 17.06 -8.58 -6.92
C LEU A 392 15.68 -8.94 -6.35
N LEU A 393 15.05 -9.98 -6.89
CA LEU A 393 13.68 -10.35 -6.53
C LEU A 393 13.57 -11.20 -5.25
N LYS A 394 14.57 -12.05 -4.96
CA LYS A 394 14.55 -12.91 -3.76
C LYS A 394 14.43 -12.11 -2.45
N PRO A 395 15.22 -11.06 -2.20
CA PRO A 395 15.05 -10.22 -1.01
C PRO A 395 13.66 -9.59 -0.93
N LEU A 396 13.14 -9.11 -2.07
CA LEU A 396 11.81 -8.49 -2.14
C LEU A 396 10.68 -9.45 -1.75
N THR A 397 10.80 -10.76 -2.02
CA THR A 397 9.79 -11.74 -1.57
C THR A 397 9.71 -11.88 -0.04
N LEU A 398 10.74 -11.47 0.68
CA LEU A 398 10.77 -11.45 2.14
C LEU A 398 10.32 -10.09 2.69
N GLU A 399 10.89 -9.01 2.15
CA GLU A 399 10.62 -7.64 2.59
C GLU A 399 9.20 -7.18 2.20
N ARG A 400 8.68 -7.67 1.08
CA ARG A 400 7.39 -7.31 0.48
C ARG A 400 6.56 -8.56 0.18
N SER A 401 6.49 -9.46 1.16
CA SER A 401 5.84 -10.76 1.01
C SER A 401 4.36 -10.69 0.64
N ASP A 402 3.72 -9.54 0.83
CA ASP A 402 2.33 -9.25 0.51
C ASP A 402 2.12 -8.48 -0.82
N ASP A 403 3.19 -8.21 -1.57
CA ASP A 403 3.17 -7.53 -2.86
C ASP A 403 3.03 -8.53 -4.01
N PRO A 404 1.87 -8.59 -4.69
CA PRO A 404 1.68 -9.53 -5.81
C PRO A 404 2.65 -9.30 -6.97
N GLN A 405 3.09 -8.05 -7.21
CA GLN A 405 3.95 -7.75 -8.36
C GLN A 405 5.33 -8.40 -8.22
N VAL A 406 5.85 -8.49 -6.99
CA VAL A 406 7.12 -9.18 -6.71
C VAL A 406 7.00 -10.68 -7.01
N TRP A 407 5.90 -11.30 -6.56
CA TRP A 407 5.64 -12.72 -6.79
C TRP A 407 5.41 -13.06 -8.27
N ASP A 408 4.73 -12.19 -9.01
CA ASP A 408 4.55 -12.35 -10.46
C ASP A 408 5.89 -12.31 -11.20
N LEU A 409 6.73 -11.33 -10.89
CA LEU A 409 8.01 -11.14 -11.57
C LEU A 409 9.02 -12.24 -11.22
N ILE A 410 9.04 -12.72 -9.97
CA ILE A 410 9.93 -13.82 -9.58
C ILE A 410 9.45 -15.18 -10.12
N ALA A 411 8.13 -15.37 -10.31
CA ALA A 411 7.61 -16.53 -11.01
C ALA A 411 8.13 -16.60 -12.45
N ASP A 412 8.11 -15.48 -13.16
CA ASP A 412 8.68 -15.37 -14.50
C ASP A 412 10.19 -15.63 -14.51
N ALA A 413 10.92 -15.13 -13.50
CA ALA A 413 12.35 -15.39 -13.37
C ALA A 413 12.67 -16.87 -13.17
N TYR A 414 11.97 -17.55 -12.25
CA TYR A 414 12.15 -18.98 -12.03
C TYR A 414 11.77 -19.80 -13.25
N GLY A 415 10.60 -19.53 -13.86
CA GLY A 415 10.13 -20.26 -15.04
C GLY A 415 11.09 -20.12 -16.23
N ASN A 416 11.59 -18.91 -16.48
CA ASN A 416 12.56 -18.67 -17.55
C ASN A 416 13.96 -19.24 -17.25
N SER A 417 14.26 -19.52 -15.97
CA SER A 417 15.50 -20.21 -15.55
C SER A 417 15.39 -21.74 -15.51
N GLY A 418 14.18 -22.29 -15.72
CA GLY A 418 13.90 -23.73 -15.68
C GLY A 418 13.61 -24.30 -14.29
N ASP A 419 13.47 -23.46 -13.26
CA ASP A 419 13.11 -23.88 -11.90
C ASP A 419 11.57 -23.92 -11.74
N GLU A 420 10.95 -24.94 -12.30
CA GLU A 420 9.48 -25.05 -12.39
C GLU A 420 8.83 -25.10 -11.00
N ALA A 421 9.41 -25.81 -10.04
CA ALA A 421 8.87 -25.92 -8.68
C ALA A 421 8.77 -24.55 -7.99
N ARG A 422 9.83 -23.72 -8.07
CA ARG A 422 9.80 -22.36 -7.49
C ARG A 422 8.95 -21.39 -8.31
N ALA A 423 8.84 -21.58 -9.62
CA ALA A 423 7.93 -20.82 -10.46
C ALA A 423 6.46 -21.06 -10.06
N LEU A 424 6.06 -22.33 -9.91
CA LEU A 424 4.73 -22.73 -9.45
C LEU A 424 4.43 -22.21 -8.04
N HIS A 425 5.40 -22.27 -7.12
CA HIS A 425 5.27 -21.66 -5.80
C HIS A 425 5.00 -20.15 -5.89
N ALA A 426 5.82 -19.41 -6.63
CA ALA A 426 5.65 -17.96 -6.76
C ALA A 426 4.31 -17.60 -7.43
N ARG A 427 3.85 -18.37 -8.43
CA ARG A 427 2.51 -18.22 -9.02
C ARG A 427 1.40 -18.50 -8.01
N ALA A 428 1.58 -19.49 -7.14
CA ALA A 428 0.62 -19.77 -6.08
C ALA A 428 0.48 -18.59 -5.11
N GLU A 429 1.59 -17.99 -4.67
CA GLU A 429 1.58 -16.79 -3.81
C GLU A 429 0.90 -15.60 -4.52
N TYR A 430 1.24 -15.36 -5.79
CA TYR A 430 0.58 -14.32 -6.59
C TYR A 430 -0.95 -14.50 -6.64
N GLN A 431 -1.43 -15.71 -6.95
CA GLN A 431 -2.86 -16.00 -7.01
C GLN A 431 -3.51 -15.86 -5.63
N PHE A 432 -2.84 -16.33 -4.58
CA PHE A 432 -3.33 -16.27 -3.21
C PHE A 432 -3.50 -14.82 -2.75
N LEU A 433 -2.49 -13.96 -2.97
CA LEU A 433 -2.55 -12.54 -2.61
C LEU A 433 -3.60 -11.75 -3.38
N ARG A 434 -4.05 -12.27 -4.53
CA ARG A 434 -5.16 -11.72 -5.33
C ARG A 434 -6.52 -12.37 -5.04
N GLY A 435 -6.62 -13.18 -3.99
CA GLY A 435 -7.85 -13.84 -3.56
C GLY A 435 -8.33 -14.97 -4.48
N ASN A 436 -7.46 -15.50 -5.35
CA ASN A 436 -7.77 -16.63 -6.21
C ASN A 436 -7.33 -17.96 -5.56
N ASP A 437 -7.91 -18.23 -4.41
CA ASP A 437 -7.54 -19.34 -3.54
C ASP A 437 -7.57 -20.71 -4.24
N PRO A 438 -8.59 -21.07 -5.05
CA PRO A 438 -8.59 -22.36 -5.76
C PRO A 438 -7.40 -22.54 -6.69
N LYS A 439 -7.04 -21.49 -7.47
CA LYS A 439 -5.86 -21.54 -8.34
C LYS A 439 -4.57 -21.55 -7.54
N ALA A 440 -4.49 -20.79 -6.46
CA ALA A 440 -3.31 -20.76 -5.60
C ALA A 440 -3.01 -22.15 -5.02
N LEU A 441 -4.01 -22.81 -4.43
CA LEU A 441 -3.89 -24.14 -3.84
C LEU A 441 -3.52 -25.18 -4.91
N GLN A 442 -4.10 -25.10 -6.10
CA GLN A 442 -3.75 -25.97 -7.23
C GLN A 442 -2.29 -25.78 -7.66
N GLN A 443 -1.83 -24.55 -7.85
CA GLN A 443 -0.44 -24.25 -8.23
C GLN A 443 0.55 -24.73 -7.16
N MET A 444 0.21 -24.55 -5.88
CA MET A 444 1.04 -25.02 -4.77
C MET A 444 1.13 -26.55 -4.71
N GLN A 445 0.05 -27.27 -5.04
CA GLN A 445 0.07 -28.74 -5.14
C GLN A 445 0.98 -29.22 -6.27
N TYR A 446 0.98 -28.54 -7.42
CA TYR A 446 1.93 -28.83 -8.50
C TYR A 446 3.38 -28.53 -8.08
N ALA A 447 3.61 -27.39 -7.42
CA ALA A 447 4.93 -27.04 -6.89
C ALA A 447 5.47 -28.11 -5.92
N LEU A 448 4.60 -28.65 -5.05
CA LEU A 448 4.94 -29.73 -4.12
C LEU A 448 5.30 -31.04 -4.82
N HIS A 449 4.58 -31.39 -5.89
CA HIS A 449 4.84 -32.58 -6.68
C HIS A 449 6.21 -32.52 -7.36
N ASP A 450 6.57 -31.35 -7.89
CA ASP A 450 7.85 -31.12 -8.58
C ASP A 450 9.02 -30.99 -7.60
N ALA A 451 8.75 -30.52 -6.38
CA ALA A 451 9.75 -30.43 -5.31
C ALA A 451 10.01 -31.76 -4.57
N ARG A 452 9.40 -32.89 -4.95
CA ARG A 452 9.46 -34.17 -4.20
C ARG A 452 10.88 -34.66 -3.91
N ASP A 453 11.84 -34.35 -4.78
CA ASP A 453 13.23 -34.78 -4.68
C ASP A 453 14.10 -33.76 -3.91
N ASP A 454 13.57 -32.57 -3.59
CA ASP A 454 14.17 -31.55 -2.72
C ASP A 454 13.40 -31.49 -1.39
N PHE A 455 13.83 -32.30 -0.42
CA PHE A 455 13.17 -32.40 0.89
C PHE A 455 12.98 -31.05 1.60
N ALA A 456 13.95 -30.14 1.48
CA ALA A 456 13.92 -28.85 2.15
C ALA A 456 12.88 -27.93 1.50
N LEU A 457 12.84 -27.87 0.16
CA LEU A 457 11.83 -27.11 -0.56
C LEU A 457 10.44 -27.71 -0.34
N HIS A 458 10.28 -29.02 -0.51
CA HIS A 458 9.01 -29.71 -0.31
C HIS A 458 8.41 -29.43 1.08
N SER A 459 9.24 -29.52 2.13
CA SER A 459 8.80 -29.26 3.50
C SER A 459 8.30 -27.82 3.69
N LYS A 460 9.00 -26.83 3.10
CA LYS A 460 8.59 -25.42 3.15
C LYS A 460 7.28 -25.18 2.40
N LEU A 461 7.16 -25.73 1.19
CA LEU A 461 5.94 -25.61 0.38
C LEU A 461 4.74 -26.27 1.07
N ASN A 462 4.95 -27.40 1.76
CA ASN A 462 3.88 -28.13 2.42
C ASN A 462 3.37 -27.37 3.66
N ALA A 463 4.30 -26.78 4.43
CA ALA A 463 3.94 -25.90 5.53
C ALA A 463 3.13 -24.69 5.02
N ARG A 464 3.58 -24.04 3.94
CA ARG A 464 2.89 -22.90 3.34
C ARG A 464 1.52 -23.27 2.76
N LEU A 465 1.39 -24.42 2.11
CA LEU A 465 0.12 -24.95 1.61
C LEU A 465 -0.90 -25.08 2.74
N LYS A 466 -0.50 -25.66 3.88
CA LYS A 466 -1.39 -25.79 5.05
C LYS A 466 -1.84 -24.43 5.58
N THR A 467 -0.94 -23.45 5.64
CA THR A 467 -1.31 -22.07 6.00
C THR A 467 -2.28 -21.47 5.00
N MET A 468 -2.08 -21.65 3.69
CA MET A 468 -3.02 -21.17 2.68
C MET A 468 -4.39 -21.83 2.82
N GLN A 469 -4.44 -23.15 3.02
CA GLN A 469 -5.69 -23.89 3.23
C GLN A 469 -6.45 -23.36 4.44
N GLN A 470 -5.77 -23.20 5.57
CA GLN A 470 -6.36 -22.64 6.78
C GLN A 470 -6.94 -21.24 6.53
N LEU A 471 -6.17 -20.34 5.91
CA LEU A 471 -6.60 -18.96 5.62
C LEU A 471 -7.71 -18.88 4.55
N SER A 472 -7.84 -19.88 3.69
CA SER A 472 -8.93 -20.00 2.72
C SER A 472 -10.23 -20.54 3.34
N GLU A 473 -10.10 -21.42 4.34
CA GLU A 473 -11.22 -21.99 5.09
C GLU A 473 -11.76 -21.02 6.16
N GLU A 474 -10.89 -20.17 6.70
CA GLU A 474 -11.24 -19.00 7.50
C GLU A 474 -11.99 -18.00 6.63
N LYS A 475 -13.26 -18.31 6.34
CA LYS A 475 -14.26 -17.37 5.87
C LYS A 475 -14.53 -16.40 7.00
N PHE A 476 -13.62 -15.44 7.11
CA PHE A 476 -14.02 -14.10 7.44
C PHE A 476 -14.93 -13.69 6.29
#